data_AF-A0A9P5U564-F1
#
_entry.id   AF-A0A9P5U564-F1
#
_cell.length_a   1.000
_cell.length_b   1.000
_cell.length_c   1.000
_cell.angle_alpha   90.00
_cell.angle_beta   90.00
_cell.angle_gamma   90.00
#
_symmetry.space_group_name_H-M   'P 1'
#
loop_
_entity.id
_entity.type
_entity.pdbx_description
1 polymer ?
#
loop_
_entity_poly.entity_id
_entity_poly.type
_entity_poly.pdbx_seq_one_letter_code
_entity_poly.pdbx_strand_id
1 'polypeptide(L)'
;PASFKAQDLEHVLALCDSDYDDYELEVAHLQSRILYTRQQQQMLKDHKVRLRSLNSPVRKIPNEILANIFDLACERNFLLGYPWRDVNEPPIPSLMPSLPALSIASTCVRWRSVAVSTPSLWSRL
;
A
#
# COMPACT_ATOMS: atom_id res chain seq x y z
N PRO A 1 22.99 38.43 60.33
CA PRO A 1 23.89 37.85 59.28
C PRO A 1 23.50 36.44 58.76
N ALA A 2 22.36 35.85 59.13
CA ALA A 2 21.97 34.50 58.67
C ALA A 2 20.74 34.44 57.72
N SER A 3 19.90 35.49 57.61
CA SER A 3 18.69 35.44 56.78
C SER A 3 18.92 35.77 55.30
N PHE A 4 20.05 36.43 54.97
CA PHE A 4 20.39 36.86 53.60
C PHE A 4 20.78 35.68 52.67
N LYS A 5 20.86 34.43 53.16
CA LYS A 5 21.30 33.27 52.34
C LYS A 5 20.18 32.35 51.88
N ALA A 6 19.05 32.30 52.59
CA ALA A 6 17.94 31.42 52.24
C ALA A 6 17.09 32.03 51.12
N GLN A 7 16.83 33.34 51.22
CA GLN A 7 15.95 34.07 50.30
C GLN A 7 16.57 34.21 48.90
N ASP A 8 17.89 34.41 48.82
CA ASP A 8 18.62 34.43 47.55
C ASP A 8 18.61 33.04 46.87
N LEU A 9 18.65 31.97 47.67
CA LEU A 9 18.68 30.60 47.17
C LEU A 9 17.29 30.16 46.68
N GLU A 10 16.23 30.55 47.40
CA GLU A 10 14.83 30.38 46.95
C GLU A 10 14.55 31.14 45.66
N HIS A 11 15.06 32.37 45.52
CA HIS A 11 14.90 33.14 44.29
C HIS A 11 15.61 32.50 43.10
N VAL A 12 16.83 31.99 43.28
CA VAL A 12 17.55 31.27 42.22
C VAL A 12 16.84 29.98 41.83
N LEU A 13 16.29 29.23 42.79
CA LEU A 13 15.49 28.04 42.51
C LEU A 13 14.23 28.37 41.70
N ALA A 14 13.51 29.43 42.06
CA ALA A 14 12.33 29.87 41.33
C ALA A 14 12.65 30.30 39.88
N LEU A 15 13.81 30.92 39.64
CA LEU A 15 14.27 31.23 38.28
C LEU A 15 14.61 29.96 37.51
N CYS A 16 15.28 28.98 38.13
CA CYS A 16 15.57 27.71 37.50
C CYS A 16 14.29 26.93 37.15
N ASP A 17 13.28 26.95 38.02
CA ASP A 17 11.99 26.31 37.75
C ASP A 17 11.28 26.98 36.56
N SER A 18 11.29 28.31 36.51
CA SER A 18 10.72 29.06 35.37
C SER A 18 11.44 28.76 34.05
N ASP A 19 12.78 28.76 34.05
CA ASP A 19 13.57 28.43 32.87
C ASP A 19 13.32 26.98 32.42
N TYR A 20 13.18 26.06 33.38
CA TYR A 20 12.87 24.65 33.09
C TYR A 20 11.52 24.50 32.42
N ASP A 21 10.49 25.17 32.93
CA ASP A 21 9.15 25.18 32.35
C ASP A 21 9.16 25.76 30.91
N ASP A 22 9.91 26.84 30.68
CA ASP A 22 10.07 27.43 29.36
C ASP A 22 10.75 26.45 28.39
N TYR A 23 11.78 25.72 28.82
CA TYR A 23 12.41 24.69 28.01
C TYR A 23 11.49 23.51 27.72
N GLU A 24 10.69 23.05 28.67
CA GLU A 24 9.70 21.99 28.45
C GLU A 24 8.66 22.40 27.40
N LEU A 25 8.20 23.66 27.43
CA LEU A 25 7.31 24.20 26.40
C LEU A 25 7.95 24.23 25.02
N GLU A 26 9.20 24.68 24.92
CA GLU A 26 9.93 24.71 23.65
C GLU A 26 10.19 23.30 23.12
N VAL A 27 10.54 22.35 23.99
CA VAL A 27 10.68 20.93 23.63
C VAL A 27 9.36 20.39 23.08
N ALA A 28 8.25 20.62 23.76
CA ALA A 28 6.93 20.19 23.29
C ALA A 28 6.58 20.82 21.93
N HIS A 29 6.88 22.11 21.75
CA HIS A 29 6.67 22.82 20.50
C HIS A 29 7.49 22.22 19.34
N LEU A 30 8.79 21.99 19.56
CA LEU A 30 9.68 21.39 18.57
C LEU A 30 9.29 19.95 18.23
N GLN A 31 8.88 19.15 19.23
CA GLN A 31 8.38 17.80 19.00
C GLN A 31 7.14 17.81 18.09
N SER A 32 6.19 18.72 18.34
CA SER A 32 5.00 18.90 17.48
C SER A 32 5.40 19.25 16.04
N ARG A 33 6.34 20.18 15.85
CA ARG A 33 6.86 20.56 14.52
C ARG A 33 7.55 19.41 13.80
N ILE A 34 8.32 18.60 14.52
CA ILE A 34 8.96 17.40 13.97
C ILE A 34 7.91 16.40 13.49
N LEU A 35 6.89 16.12 14.31
CA LEU A 35 5.80 15.21 13.94
C LEU A 35 5.04 15.71 12.71
N TYR A 36 4.67 16.98 12.69
CA TYR A 36 4.01 17.59 11.54
C TYR A 36 4.84 17.45 10.26
N THR A 37 6.12 17.80 10.32
CA THR A 37 7.03 17.75 9.16
C THR A 37 7.21 16.33 8.66
N ARG A 38 7.35 15.35 9.56
CA ARG A 38 7.43 13.92 9.21
C ARG A 38 6.16 13.45 8.51
N GLN A 39 5.00 13.86 8.99
CA GLN A 39 3.72 13.54 8.36
C GLN A 39 3.66 14.09 6.93
N GLN A 40 4.03 15.36 6.72
CA GLN A 40 4.07 15.96 5.39
C GLN A 40 5.04 15.23 4.45
N GLN A 41 6.23 14.87 4.96
CA GLN A 41 7.22 14.10 4.19
C GLN A 41 6.67 12.74 3.77
N GLN A 42 5.97 12.05 4.66
CA GLN A 42 5.36 10.75 4.37
C GLN A 42 4.25 10.89 3.31
N MET A 43 3.36 11.86 3.45
CA MET A 43 2.32 12.14 2.45
C MET A 43 2.91 12.43 1.07
N LEU A 44 3.98 13.23 1.01
CA LEU A 44 4.66 13.54 -0.25
C LEU A 44 5.32 12.29 -0.86
N LYS A 45 5.95 11.45 -0.03
CA LYS A 45 6.55 10.19 -0.46
C LYS A 45 5.51 9.27 -1.09
N ASP A 46 4.35 9.11 -0.45
CA ASP A 46 3.25 8.27 -0.95
C ASP A 46 2.64 8.85 -2.23
N HIS A 47 2.50 10.18 -2.30
CA HIS A 47 2.07 10.85 -3.52
C HIS A 47 3.05 10.62 -4.69
N LYS A 48 4.36 10.73 -4.43
CA LYS A 48 5.41 10.48 -5.44
C LYS A 48 5.39 9.04 -5.95
N VAL A 49 5.16 8.05 -5.08
CA VAL A 49 5.00 6.65 -5.49
C VAL A 49 3.79 6.48 -6.42
N ARG A 50 2.65 7.08 -6.05
CA ARG A 50 1.45 7.05 -6.91
C ARG A 50 1.70 7.68 -8.28
N LEU A 51 2.35 8.84 -8.34
CA LEU A 51 2.71 9.48 -9.62
C LEU A 51 3.67 8.62 -10.44
N ARG A 52 4.69 8.01 -9.82
CA ARG A 52 5.60 7.09 -10.51
C ARG A 52 4.85 5.89 -11.10
N SER A 53 3.81 5.39 -10.43
CA SER A 53 2.96 4.32 -10.98
C SER A 53 2.25 4.72 -12.29
N LEU A 54 1.96 6.02 -12.50
CA LEU A 54 1.39 6.54 -13.75
C LEU A 54 2.37 6.44 -14.92
N ASN A 55 3.66 6.53 -14.64
CA ASN A 55 4.70 6.34 -15.63
C ASN A 55 5.12 4.88 -15.80
N SER A 56 4.46 3.93 -15.12
CA SER A 56 4.76 2.50 -15.28
C SER A 56 4.66 2.09 -16.75
N PRO A 57 5.62 1.27 -17.26
CA PRO A 57 5.60 0.80 -18.64
C PRO A 57 4.27 0.19 -19.05
N VAL A 58 3.58 -0.51 -18.13
CA VAL A 58 2.28 -1.15 -18.40
C VAL A 58 1.21 -0.17 -18.90
N ARG A 59 1.30 1.11 -18.49
CA ARG A 59 0.39 2.19 -18.94
C ARG A 59 0.75 2.74 -20.33
N LYS A 60 1.98 2.51 -20.79
CA LYS A 60 2.51 2.97 -22.09
C LYS A 60 2.47 1.91 -23.19
N ILE A 61 2.34 0.63 -22.82
CA ILE A 61 2.25 -0.48 -23.78
C ILE A 61 0.98 -0.31 -24.63
N PRO A 62 1.02 -0.43 -25.97
CA PRO A 62 -0.18 -0.46 -26.82
C PRO A 62 -1.12 -1.63 -26.50
N ASN A 63 -2.40 -1.55 -26.86
CA ASN A 63 -3.37 -2.60 -26.50
C ASN A 63 -3.07 -3.93 -27.22
N GLU A 64 -2.50 -3.88 -28.42
CA GLU A 64 -2.10 -5.04 -29.22
C GLU A 64 -1.00 -5.84 -28.51
N ILE A 65 0.01 -5.14 -27.99
CA ILE A 65 1.10 -5.77 -27.24
C ILE A 65 0.59 -6.31 -25.91
N LEU A 66 -0.32 -5.58 -25.26
CA LEU A 66 -0.94 -6.04 -24.02
C LEU A 66 -1.79 -7.30 -24.25
N ALA A 67 -2.54 -7.39 -25.35
CA ALA A 67 -3.29 -8.58 -25.74
C ALA A 67 -2.35 -9.77 -26.00
N ASN A 68 -1.23 -9.57 -26.71
CA ASN A 68 -0.22 -10.62 -26.90
C ASN A 68 0.36 -11.14 -25.57
N ILE A 69 0.61 -10.24 -24.62
CA ILE A 69 1.06 -10.64 -23.26
C ILE A 69 -0.01 -11.48 -22.58
N PHE A 70 -1.29 -11.11 -22.69
CA PHE A 70 -2.38 -11.88 -22.11
C PHE A 70 -2.49 -13.27 -22.76
N ASP A 71 -2.34 -13.34 -24.08
CA ASP A 71 -2.37 -14.60 -24.82
C ASP A 71 -1.23 -15.54 -24.38
N LEU A 72 -0.05 -15.00 -24.07
CA LEU A 72 1.07 -15.78 -23.53
C LEU A 72 0.85 -16.19 -22.06
N ALA A 73 0.22 -15.32 -21.26
CA ALA A 73 -0.03 -15.57 -19.84
C ALA A 73 -1.23 -16.50 -19.59
N CYS A 74 -2.14 -16.64 -20.55
CA CYS A 74 -3.38 -17.40 -20.46
C CYS A 74 -3.34 -18.63 -21.37
N GLU A 75 -2.60 -19.67 -20.96
CA GLU A 75 -2.52 -20.91 -21.74
C GLU A 75 -3.85 -21.69 -21.76
N ARG A 76 -4.48 -21.90 -20.60
CA ARG A 76 -5.83 -22.49 -20.44
C ARG A 76 -6.57 -21.96 -19.23
N ASN A 77 -7.91 -21.95 -19.33
CA ASN A 77 -8.82 -21.65 -18.23
C ASN A 77 -9.43 -22.92 -17.69
N PHE A 78 -8.97 -23.34 -16.52
CA PHE A 78 -9.50 -24.52 -15.83
C PHE A 78 -10.74 -24.16 -15.03
N LEU A 79 -11.90 -24.39 -15.63
CA LEU A 79 -13.15 -24.45 -14.90
C LEU A 79 -13.19 -25.75 -14.10
N LEU A 80 -13.35 -25.66 -12.78
CA LEU A 80 -13.73 -26.83 -11.99
C LEU A 80 -15.07 -27.35 -12.54
N GLY A 81 -15.03 -28.49 -13.23
CA GLY A 81 -16.22 -29.31 -13.38
C GLY A 81 -16.65 -29.74 -11.99
N TYR A 82 -17.90 -29.49 -11.62
CA TYR A 82 -18.52 -30.15 -10.47
C TYR A 82 -18.20 -31.64 -10.56
N PRO A 83 -17.65 -32.27 -9.50
CA PRO A 83 -17.54 -33.71 -9.52
C PRO A 83 -18.97 -34.24 -9.40
N TRP A 84 -19.56 -34.67 -10.51
CA TRP A 84 -20.47 -35.80 -10.47
C TRP A 84 -19.64 -36.97 -10.00
N ARG A 85 -19.45 -37.07 -8.68
CA ARG A 85 -18.65 -38.12 -8.09
C ARG A 85 -19.54 -39.34 -7.92
N ASP A 86 -19.16 -40.41 -8.60
CA ASP A 86 -19.47 -41.75 -8.14
C ASP A 86 -18.96 -41.89 -6.71
N VAL A 87 -19.75 -42.52 -5.84
CA VAL A 87 -19.59 -42.52 -4.37
C VAL A 87 -18.27 -43.19 -3.92
N ASN A 88 -17.53 -43.80 -4.84
CA ASN A 88 -16.39 -44.66 -4.57
C ASN A 88 -15.01 -44.05 -4.90
N GLU A 89 -14.91 -42.81 -5.38
CA GLU A 89 -13.61 -42.20 -5.70
C GLU A 89 -13.03 -41.28 -4.61
N PRO A 90 -11.72 -41.40 -4.30
CA PRO A 90 -11.06 -40.60 -3.28
C PRO A 90 -11.07 -39.10 -3.65
N PRO A 91 -11.06 -38.19 -2.65
CA PRO A 91 -10.94 -36.75 -2.88
C PRO A 91 -9.70 -36.40 -3.69
N ILE A 92 -9.92 -35.93 -4.93
CA ILE A 92 -8.87 -35.21 -5.68
C ILE A 92 -8.49 -33.99 -4.82
N PRO A 93 -7.19 -33.79 -4.49
CA PRO A 93 -6.74 -32.62 -3.76
C PRO A 93 -7.11 -31.36 -4.53
N SER A 94 -8.03 -30.57 -3.97
CA SER A 94 -8.33 -29.16 -4.28
C SER A 94 -7.66 -28.59 -5.54
N LEU A 95 -8.18 -28.89 -6.73
CA LEU A 95 -7.90 -28.05 -7.89
C LEU A 95 -8.65 -26.74 -7.69
N MET A 96 -8.01 -25.71 -7.17
CA MET A 96 -8.59 -24.36 -7.25
C MET A 96 -8.84 -24.04 -8.73
N PRO A 97 -10.00 -23.46 -9.10
CA PRO A 97 -10.22 -22.98 -10.46
C PRO A 97 -9.06 -22.05 -10.85
N SER A 98 -8.36 -22.38 -11.92
CA SER A 98 -7.32 -21.53 -12.47
C SER A 98 -7.90 -20.82 -13.69
N LEU A 99 -8.33 -19.58 -13.48
CA LEU A 99 -8.96 -18.75 -14.51
C LEU A 99 -8.06 -17.56 -14.82
N PRO A 100 -6.93 -17.75 -15.53
CA PRO A 100 -6.00 -16.68 -15.85
C PRO A 100 -6.65 -15.55 -16.64
N ALA A 101 -7.57 -15.84 -17.57
CA ALA A 101 -8.32 -14.80 -18.28
C ALA A 101 -9.12 -13.91 -17.32
N LEU A 102 -9.77 -14.51 -16.32
CA LEU A 102 -10.53 -13.79 -15.31
C LEU A 102 -9.61 -12.98 -14.38
N SER A 103 -8.51 -13.57 -13.95
CA SER A 103 -7.49 -12.90 -13.14
C SER A 103 -6.97 -11.65 -13.87
N ILE A 104 -6.62 -11.77 -15.15
CA ILE A 104 -6.19 -10.66 -16.00
C ILE A 104 -7.30 -9.58 -16.08
N ALA A 105 -8.54 -9.96 -16.37
CA ALA A 105 -9.67 -9.04 -16.50
C ALA A 105 -10.06 -8.35 -15.17
N SER A 106 -9.65 -8.91 -14.03
CA SER A 106 -9.93 -8.34 -12.70
C SER A 106 -8.94 -7.25 -12.27
N THR A 107 -7.77 -7.15 -12.91
CA THR A 107 -6.66 -6.28 -12.48
C THR A 107 -6.98 -4.77 -12.53
N CYS A 108 -7.48 -4.26 -13.66
CA CYS A 108 -7.89 -2.86 -13.83
C CYS A 108 -8.84 -2.69 -15.02
N VAL A 109 -9.47 -1.52 -15.12
CA VAL A 109 -10.44 -1.19 -16.19
C VAL A 109 -9.84 -1.38 -17.59
N ARG A 110 -8.59 -0.97 -17.81
CA ARG A 110 -7.94 -1.10 -19.12
C ARG A 110 -7.66 -2.56 -19.49
N TRP A 111 -7.14 -3.35 -18.55
CA TRP A 111 -6.88 -4.78 -18.77
C TRP A 111 -8.17 -5.54 -19.04
N ARG A 112 -9.25 -5.21 -18.32
CA ARG A 112 -10.58 -5.72 -18.58
C ARG A 112 -11.05 -5.42 -20.00
N SER A 113 -10.93 -4.16 -20.43
CA SER A 113 -11.33 -3.74 -21.77
C SER A 113 -10.59 -4.55 -22.84
N VAL A 114 -9.26 -4.70 -22.69
CA VAL A 114 -8.45 -5.46 -23.64
C VAL A 114 -8.81 -6.95 -23.59
N ALA A 115 -8.92 -7.54 -22.40
CA ALA A 115 -9.27 -8.96 -22.26
C ALA A 115 -10.66 -9.30 -22.84
N VAL A 116 -11.64 -8.41 -22.70
CA VAL A 116 -12.98 -8.59 -23.31
C VAL A 116 -12.91 -8.45 -24.84
N SER A 117 -12.05 -7.56 -25.36
CA SER A 117 -11.84 -7.41 -26.81
C SER A 117 -10.99 -8.52 -27.45
N THR A 118 -10.49 -9.48 -26.67
CA THR A 118 -9.64 -10.58 -27.13
C THR A 118 -10.35 -11.93 -26.90
N PRO A 119 -11.23 -12.37 -27.81
CA PRO A 119 -12.03 -13.59 -27.64
C PRO A 119 -11.20 -14.88 -27.45
N SER A 120 -9.99 -14.92 -28.04
CA SER A 120 -9.06 -16.07 -27.93
C SER A 120 -8.68 -16.41 -26.49
N LEU A 121 -8.75 -15.46 -25.55
CA LEU A 121 -8.48 -15.70 -24.14
C LEU A 121 -9.55 -16.55 -23.47
N TRP A 122 -10.80 -16.44 -23.93
CA TRP A 122 -11.96 -17.09 -23.32
C TRP A 122 -12.33 -18.40 -23.99
N SER A 123 -11.83 -18.65 -25.20
CA SER A 123 -12.05 -19.89 -25.94
C SER A 123 -11.12 -21.04 -25.51
N ARG A 124 -10.17 -20.79 -24.60
CA ARG A 124 -9.20 -21.79 -24.11
C ARG A 124 -9.69 -22.37 -22.79
N LEU A 125 -10.47 -23.45 -22.87
CA LEU A 125 -10.95 -24.24 -21.72
C LEU A 125 -10.09 -25.51 -21.56
#